data_AF-A0A8T5Y112-F1
#
_entry.id   AF-A0A8T5Y112-F1
#
_cell.length_a   1.000
_cell.length_b   1.000
_cell.length_c   1.000
_cell.angle_alpha   90.00
_cell.angle_beta   90.00
_cell.angle_gamma   90.00
#
_symmetry.space_group_name_H-M   'P 1'
#
loop_
_entity.id
_entity.type
_entity.pdbx_description
1 polymer ?
#
loop_
_entity_poly.entity_id
_entity_poly.type
_entity_poly.pdbx_seq_one_letter_code
_entity_poly.pdbx_strand_id
1 'polypeptide(L)'
;MASLIKGFNFLFGILLALLFKRVMHFLSRRGHRTLPLLDRYVMHNVASLSFNVMITASVMAISIQAISSYWEVLLTVAVVGAVATLFFVTWFAKKVFLQHTLHYSLAMFGMLTGTASTGIALLRGLDPDLDTDVAKNFVLGSAVAAPLGFPLMILLGLPIIGFTENNPMYYYLTFLANLGLYAFVNWDSAL
;
A
#
# COMPACT_ATOMS: atom_id res chain seq x y z
N MET A 1 -20.84 -9.54 6.22
CA MET A 1 -20.45 -9.47 4.79
C MET A 1 -20.45 -8.05 4.19
N ALA A 2 -21.47 -7.21 4.41
CA ALA A 2 -21.51 -5.85 3.84
C ALA A 2 -20.36 -4.91 4.31
N SER A 3 -19.85 -5.08 5.53
CA SER A 3 -18.69 -4.31 6.04
C SER A 3 -17.38 -4.68 5.33
N LEU A 4 -17.23 -5.96 4.99
CA LEU A 4 -16.02 -6.48 4.36
C LEU A 4 -15.89 -5.97 2.91
N ILE A 5 -16.99 -6.03 2.14
CA ILE A 5 -17.06 -5.54 0.76
C ILE A 5 -16.71 -4.04 0.68
N LYS A 6 -17.14 -3.22 1.66
CA LYS A 6 -16.75 -1.80 1.76
C LYS A 6 -15.25 -1.62 2.04
N GLY A 7 -14.65 -2.46 2.88
CA GLY A 7 -13.20 -2.50 3.10
C GLY A 7 -12.40 -2.92 1.84
N PHE A 8 -13.05 -3.67 0.93
CA PHE A 8 -12.46 -4.16 -0.32
C PHE A 8 -12.71 -3.26 -1.54
N ASN A 9 -13.19 -2.03 -1.36
CA ASN A 9 -13.46 -1.10 -2.48
C ASN A 9 -12.26 -0.87 -3.41
N PHE A 10 -11.03 -0.86 -2.87
CA PHE A 10 -9.81 -0.71 -3.67
C PHE A 10 -9.63 -1.86 -4.68
N LEU A 11 -10.04 -3.07 -4.33
CA LEU A 11 -9.95 -4.23 -5.22
C LEU A 11 -10.89 -4.08 -6.43
N PHE A 12 -12.12 -3.63 -6.19
CA PHE A 12 -13.03 -3.29 -7.29
C PHE A 12 -12.44 -2.19 -8.18
N GLY A 13 -11.72 -1.23 -7.59
CA GLY A 13 -10.93 -0.23 -8.31
C GLY A 13 -9.86 -0.86 -9.21
N ILE A 14 -9.07 -1.82 -8.71
CA ILE A 14 -8.07 -2.54 -9.53
C ILE A 14 -8.75 -3.31 -10.66
N LEU A 15 -9.81 -4.06 -10.37
CA LEU A 15 -10.55 -4.83 -11.38
C LEU A 15 -11.10 -3.92 -12.48
N LEU A 16 -11.70 -2.79 -12.10
CA LEU A 16 -12.20 -1.79 -13.03
C LEU A 16 -11.06 -1.17 -13.84
N ALA A 17 -9.91 -0.88 -13.23
CA ALA A 17 -8.73 -0.36 -13.93
C ALA A 17 -8.18 -1.35 -14.96
N LEU A 18 -8.12 -2.64 -14.62
CA LEU A 18 -7.71 -3.70 -15.55
C LEU A 18 -8.71 -3.86 -16.70
N LEU A 19 -10.01 -3.79 -16.40
CA LEU A 19 -11.07 -3.82 -17.41
C LEU A 19 -10.96 -2.61 -18.34
N PHE A 20 -10.79 -1.40 -17.78
CA PHE A 20 -10.61 -0.17 -18.52
C PHE A 20 -9.39 -0.26 -19.44
N LYS A 21 -8.24 -0.71 -18.93
CA LYS A 21 -7.02 -0.95 -19.74
C LYS A 21 -7.31 -1.92 -20.90
N ARG A 22 -8.05 -3.00 -20.65
CA ARG A 22 -8.43 -3.97 -21.68
C ARG A 22 -9.36 -3.37 -22.74
N VAL A 23 -10.36 -2.59 -22.32
CA VAL A 23 -11.26 -1.87 -23.22
C VAL A 23 -10.49 -0.88 -24.08
N MET A 24 -9.57 -0.10 -23.50
CA MET A 24 -8.75 0.86 -24.24
C MET A 24 -7.87 0.19 -25.29
N HIS A 25 -7.23 -0.94 -24.96
CA HIS A 25 -6.50 -1.74 -25.95
C HIS A 25 -7.42 -2.34 -27.03
N PHE A 26 -8.62 -2.79 -26.67
CA PHE A 26 -9.60 -3.32 -27.62
C PHE A 26 -10.09 -2.27 -28.62
N LEU A 27 -10.43 -1.07 -28.14
CA LEU A 27 -10.79 0.07 -29.01
C LEU A 27 -9.61 0.48 -29.90
N SER A 28 -8.38 0.39 -29.39
CA SER A 28 -7.21 0.69 -30.20
C SER A 28 -7.02 -0.28 -31.36
N ARG A 29 -7.26 -1.58 -31.11
CA ARG A 29 -7.26 -2.61 -32.17
C ARG A 29 -8.35 -2.39 -33.23
N ARG A 30 -9.43 -1.66 -32.90
CA ARG A 30 -10.51 -1.27 -33.83
C ARG A 30 -10.24 0.06 -34.56
N GLY A 31 -9.05 0.64 -34.42
CA GLY A 31 -8.65 1.85 -35.14
C GLY A 31 -8.79 3.16 -34.37
N HIS A 32 -9.24 3.14 -33.12
CA HIS A 32 -9.30 4.35 -32.29
C HIS A 32 -7.93 4.69 -31.68
N ARG A 33 -7.59 5.98 -31.58
CA ARG A 33 -6.33 6.45 -30.97
C ARG A 33 -6.43 6.54 -29.44
N THR A 34 -6.70 5.42 -28.78
CA THR A 34 -6.87 5.34 -27.31
C THR A 34 -5.57 5.08 -26.55
N LEU A 35 -4.53 4.53 -27.19
CA LEU A 35 -3.22 4.26 -26.59
C LEU A 35 -2.51 5.49 -26.00
N PRO A 36 -2.51 6.68 -26.63
CA PRO A 36 -1.91 7.89 -26.05
C PRO A 36 -2.50 8.31 -24.70
N LEU A 37 -3.74 7.90 -24.40
CA LEU A 37 -4.37 8.17 -23.10
C LEU A 37 -3.82 7.29 -21.97
N LEU A 38 -3.15 6.18 -22.32
CA LEU A 38 -2.45 5.31 -21.37
C LEU A 38 -0.97 5.68 -21.22
N ASP A 39 -0.54 6.80 -21.79
CA ASP A 39 0.82 7.30 -21.62
C ASP A 39 1.09 7.72 -20.17
N ARG A 40 2.34 7.57 -19.73
CA ARG A 40 2.78 7.87 -18.36
C ARG A 40 2.46 9.30 -17.95
N TYR A 41 2.61 10.26 -18.88
CA TYR A 41 2.33 11.66 -18.59
C TYR A 41 0.86 11.91 -18.26
N VAL A 42 -0.06 11.42 -19.11
CA VAL A 42 -1.51 11.59 -18.90
C VAL A 42 -1.96 10.86 -17.64
N MET A 43 -1.51 9.61 -17.47
CA MET A 43 -1.87 8.79 -16.31
C MET A 43 -1.37 9.41 -15.00
N HIS A 44 -0.16 9.96 -15.00
CA HIS A 44 0.39 10.68 -13.85
C HIS A 44 -0.44 11.91 -13.49
N ASN A 45 -0.86 12.71 -14.47
CA ASN A 45 -1.66 13.91 -14.22
C ASN A 45 -3.07 13.57 -13.69
N VAL A 46 -3.72 12.54 -14.24
CA VAL A 46 -5.02 12.06 -13.75
C VAL A 46 -4.91 11.51 -12.33
N ALA A 47 -3.86 10.71 -12.04
CA ALA A 47 -3.60 10.22 -10.70
C ALA A 47 -3.34 11.37 -9.72
N SER A 48 -2.52 12.36 -10.10
CA SER A 48 -2.22 13.55 -9.31
C SER A 48 -3.49 14.35 -8.98
N LEU A 49 -4.36 14.59 -9.97
CA LEU A 49 -5.66 15.24 -9.74
C LEU A 49 -6.52 14.45 -8.74
N SER A 50 -6.58 13.13 -8.90
CA SER A 50 -7.37 12.27 -8.02
C SER A 50 -6.85 12.28 -6.58
N PHE A 51 -5.53 12.28 -6.41
CA PHE A 51 -4.89 12.44 -5.10
C PHE A 51 -5.19 13.79 -4.47
N ASN A 52 -5.16 14.88 -5.23
CA ASN A 52 -5.48 16.22 -4.70
C ASN A 52 -6.93 16.28 -4.21
N VAL A 53 -7.88 15.72 -4.96
CA VAL A 53 -9.29 15.64 -4.54
C VAL A 53 -9.42 14.80 -3.27
N MET A 54 -8.78 13.62 -3.22
CA MET A 54 -8.77 12.75 -2.05
C MET A 54 -8.23 13.46 -0.81
N ILE A 55 -7.05 14.09 -0.90
CA ILE A 55 -6.42 14.81 0.20
C ILE A 55 -7.33 15.95 0.67
N THR A 56 -7.86 16.75 -0.26
CA THR A 56 -8.74 17.87 0.08
C THR A 56 -10.02 17.39 0.76
N ALA A 57 -10.67 16.33 0.23
CA ALA A 57 -11.85 15.74 0.84
C ALA A 57 -11.57 15.14 2.21
N SER A 58 -10.43 14.46 2.38
CA SER A 58 -9.99 13.92 3.67
C SER A 58 -9.79 15.02 4.69
N VAL A 59 -9.11 16.11 4.34
CA VAL A 59 -8.90 17.26 5.24
C VAL A 59 -10.24 17.91 5.61
N MET A 60 -11.14 18.11 4.64
CA MET A 60 -12.47 18.67 4.91
C MET A 60 -13.35 17.76 5.77
N ALA A 61 -13.15 16.44 5.70
CA ALA A 61 -13.90 15.46 6.49
C ALA A 61 -13.45 15.39 7.96
N ILE A 62 -12.24 15.87 8.28
CA ILE A 62 -11.74 15.87 9.65
C ILE A 62 -12.52 16.91 10.46
N SER A 63 -13.22 16.47 11.50
CA SER A 63 -13.90 17.40 12.41
C SER A 63 -12.91 17.97 13.42
N ILE A 64 -12.89 19.30 13.55
CA ILE A 64 -12.06 20.02 14.54
C ILE A 64 -12.37 19.51 15.96
N GLN A 65 -13.62 19.18 16.24
CA GLN A 65 -14.01 18.60 17.54
C GLN A 65 -13.36 17.24 17.79
N ALA A 66 -13.29 16.34 16.79
CA ALA A 66 -12.63 15.05 16.96
C ALA A 66 -11.12 15.21 17.18
N ILE A 67 -10.47 16.15 16.48
CA ILE A 67 -9.06 16.47 16.76
C ILE A 67 -8.92 16.93 18.22
N SER A 68 -9.69 17.93 18.65
CA SER A 68 -9.57 18.49 20.00
C SER A 68 -9.79 17.44 21.10
N SER A 69 -10.75 16.52 20.90
CA SER A 69 -11.04 15.46 21.87
C SER A 69 -9.97 14.35 21.90
N TYR A 70 -9.23 14.11 20.81
CA TYR A 70 -8.32 12.96 20.69
C TYR A 70 -6.89 13.34 20.27
N TRP A 71 -6.50 14.61 20.36
CA TRP A 71 -5.22 15.10 19.84
C TRP A 71 -4.02 14.38 20.47
N GLU A 72 -4.07 14.09 21.77
CA GLU A 72 -3.03 13.37 22.49
C GLU A 72 -2.83 11.95 21.94
N VAL A 73 -3.94 11.23 21.73
CA VAL A 73 -3.92 9.86 21.20
C VAL A 73 -3.44 9.87 19.75
N LEU A 74 -3.94 10.79 18.92
CA LEU A 74 -3.53 10.93 17.53
C LEU A 74 -2.04 11.24 17.41
N LEU A 75 -1.54 12.18 18.20
CA LEU A 75 -0.12 12.56 18.19
C LEU A 75 0.76 11.42 18.69
N THR A 76 0.35 10.75 19.75
CA THR A 76 1.08 9.59 20.30
C THR A 76 1.17 8.48 19.25
N VAL A 77 0.06 8.11 18.62
CA VAL A 77 0.04 7.06 17.59
C VAL A 77 0.85 7.48 16.36
N ALA A 78 0.76 8.75 15.94
CA ALA A 78 1.53 9.25 14.81
C ALA A 78 3.04 9.20 15.08
N VAL A 79 3.50 9.68 16.23
CA VAL A 79 4.92 9.72 16.59
C VAL A 79 5.45 8.31 16.84
N VAL A 80 4.77 7.52 17.68
CA VAL A 80 5.19 6.14 17.98
C VAL A 80 5.18 5.30 16.70
N GLY A 81 4.13 5.42 15.89
CA GLY A 81 4.01 4.76 14.59
C GLY A 81 5.16 5.14 13.65
N ALA A 82 5.40 6.43 13.42
CA ALA A 82 6.47 6.89 12.56
C ALA A 82 7.86 6.41 13.04
N VAL A 83 8.15 6.53 14.34
CA VAL A 83 9.43 6.10 14.91
C VAL A 83 9.58 4.58 14.79
N ALA A 84 8.55 3.81 15.15
CA ALA A 84 8.57 2.35 15.04
C ALA A 84 8.75 1.91 13.58
N THR A 85 8.02 2.51 12.64
CA THR A 85 8.15 2.23 11.20
C THR A 85 9.57 2.56 10.73
N LEU A 86 10.15 3.70 11.13
CA LEU A 86 11.50 4.08 10.73
C LEU A 86 12.55 3.07 11.23
N PHE A 87 12.48 2.66 12.49
CA PHE A 87 13.37 1.63 13.02
C PHE A 87 13.20 0.29 12.30
N PHE A 88 11.94 -0.13 12.11
CA PHE A 88 11.63 -1.39 11.46
C PHE A 88 12.14 -1.44 10.02
N VAL A 89 11.84 -0.44 9.19
CA VAL A 89 12.29 -0.43 7.78
C VAL A 89 13.79 -0.26 7.64
N THR A 90 14.45 0.43 8.59
CA THR A 90 15.91 0.55 8.60
C THR A 90 16.58 -0.77 8.98
N TRP A 91 16.04 -1.47 9.98
CA TRP A 91 16.51 -2.81 10.35
C TRP A 91 16.24 -3.83 9.25
N PHE A 92 15.02 -3.83 8.70
CA PHE A 92 14.60 -4.75 7.65
C PHE A 92 15.43 -4.56 6.39
N ALA A 93 15.63 -3.32 5.94
CA ALA A 93 16.40 -3.07 4.73
C ALA A 93 17.87 -3.53 4.88
N LYS A 94 18.48 -3.35 6.04
CA LYS A 94 19.84 -3.85 6.33
C LYS A 94 19.94 -5.37 6.34
N LYS A 95 18.85 -6.08 6.62
CA LYS A 95 18.80 -7.54 6.64
C LYS A 95 18.50 -8.14 5.26
N VAL A 96 17.66 -7.48 4.47
CA VAL A 96 17.14 -8.03 3.20
C VAL A 96 17.92 -7.53 2.00
N PHE A 97 18.30 -6.26 1.96
CA PHE A 97 18.98 -5.68 0.81
C PHE A 97 20.49 -5.64 1.04
N LEU A 98 21.25 -6.16 0.08
CA LEU A 98 22.72 -6.16 0.11
C LEU A 98 23.32 -4.81 -0.28
N GLN A 99 22.59 -4.03 -1.10
CA GLN A 99 23.01 -2.74 -1.64
C GLN A 99 21.92 -1.69 -1.43
N HIS A 100 22.31 -0.41 -1.41
CA HIS A 100 21.39 0.74 -1.30
C HIS A 100 20.39 0.68 -0.12
N THR A 101 20.78 0.08 1.00
CA THR A 101 19.90 -0.16 2.16
C THR A 101 19.19 1.10 2.64
N LEU A 102 19.89 2.24 2.73
CA LEU A 102 19.28 3.52 3.11
C LEU A 102 18.23 4.02 2.11
N HIS A 103 18.43 3.79 0.81
CA HIS A 103 17.49 4.19 -0.24
C HIS A 103 16.21 3.36 -0.13
N TYR A 104 16.34 2.04 0.06
CA TYR A 104 15.19 1.16 0.32
C TYR A 104 14.47 1.53 1.62
N SER A 105 15.19 1.83 2.70
CA SER A 105 14.56 2.26 3.96
C SER A 105 13.73 3.53 3.80
N LEU A 106 14.25 4.54 3.10
CA LEU A 106 13.52 5.80 2.85
C LEU A 106 12.30 5.61 1.94
N ALA A 107 12.46 4.84 0.87
CA ALA A 107 11.35 4.51 -0.04
C ALA A 107 10.24 3.74 0.70
N MET A 108 10.62 2.72 1.49
CA MET A 108 9.68 1.94 2.31
C MET A 108 9.03 2.76 3.40
N PHE A 109 9.80 3.61 4.11
CA PHE A 109 9.26 4.49 5.13
C PHE A 109 8.16 5.38 4.56
N GLY A 110 8.47 6.12 3.49
CA GLY A 110 7.49 7.02 2.86
C GLY A 110 6.26 6.30 2.30
N MET A 111 6.41 5.04 1.87
CA MET A 111 5.28 4.21 1.43
C MET A 111 4.43 3.73 2.61
N LEU A 112 5.03 3.23 3.68
CA LEU A 112 4.31 2.67 4.83
C LEU A 112 3.61 3.75 5.67
N THR A 113 4.16 4.96 5.72
CA THR A 113 3.53 6.11 6.39
C THR A 113 2.64 6.94 5.45
N GLY A 114 2.52 6.54 4.17
CA GLY A 114 1.85 7.32 3.15
C GLY A 114 1.41 6.45 1.97
N THR A 115 1.88 6.78 0.77
CA THR A 115 1.59 6.05 -0.47
C THR A 115 2.88 5.74 -1.24
N ALA A 116 2.79 4.92 -2.28
CA ALA A 116 3.96 4.64 -3.13
C ALA A 116 4.59 5.92 -3.71
N SER A 117 3.79 6.96 -4.01
CA SER A 117 4.31 8.22 -4.54
C SER A 117 5.10 9.02 -3.50
N THR A 118 4.69 9.01 -2.23
CA THR A 118 5.46 9.65 -1.15
C THR A 118 6.77 8.91 -0.87
N GLY A 119 6.78 7.57 -1.00
CA GLY A 119 8.02 6.78 -0.95
C GLY A 119 9.03 7.19 -2.03
N ILE A 120 8.59 7.30 -3.29
CA ILE A 120 9.45 7.75 -4.40
C ILE A 120 9.88 9.21 -4.23
N ALA A 121 9.03 10.08 -3.69
CA ALA A 121 9.39 11.47 -3.41
C ALA A 121 10.51 11.58 -2.36
N LEU A 122 10.47 10.77 -1.30
CA LEU A 122 11.56 10.71 -0.32
C LEU A 122 12.84 10.10 -0.91
N LEU A 123 12.72 9.07 -1.76
CA LEU A 123 13.85 8.47 -2.46
C LEU A 123 14.59 9.50 -3.32
N ARG A 124 13.86 10.38 -4.01
CA ARG A 124 14.45 11.48 -4.80
C ARG A 124 15.27 12.47 -3.99
N GLY A 125 15.12 12.51 -2.66
CA GLY A 125 16.00 13.27 -1.79
C GLY A 125 17.43 12.74 -1.73
N LEU A 126 17.62 11.44 -1.96
CA LEU A 126 18.95 10.78 -2.01
C LEU A 126 19.38 10.38 -3.42
N ASP A 127 18.41 10.04 -4.28
CA ASP A 127 18.61 9.62 -5.66
C ASP A 127 17.68 10.43 -6.58
N PRO A 128 18.02 11.72 -6.88
CA PRO A 128 17.15 12.63 -7.61
C PRO A 128 16.77 12.13 -9.00
N ASP A 129 17.73 11.51 -9.69
CA ASP A 129 17.59 11.01 -11.05
C ASP A 129 17.01 9.58 -11.10
N LEU A 130 16.84 8.93 -9.94
CA LEU A 130 16.36 7.55 -9.80
C LEU A 130 17.25 6.54 -10.56
N ASP A 131 18.57 6.76 -10.52
CA ASP A 131 19.56 5.94 -11.21
C ASP A 131 19.81 4.60 -10.49
N THR A 132 19.50 4.52 -9.20
CA THR A 132 19.62 3.26 -8.45
C THR A 132 18.54 2.26 -8.85
N ASP A 133 18.82 0.97 -8.62
CA ASP A 133 17.88 -0.12 -8.87
C ASP A 133 16.64 -0.06 -7.95
N VAL A 134 16.71 0.74 -6.89
CA VAL A 134 15.70 0.87 -5.83
C VAL A 134 14.34 1.22 -6.41
N ALA A 135 14.22 2.30 -7.19
CA ALA A 135 12.92 2.75 -7.72
C ALA A 135 12.27 1.68 -8.61
N LYS A 136 13.08 1.02 -9.45
CA LYS A 136 12.61 -0.05 -10.34
C LYS A 136 12.17 -1.29 -9.56
N ASN A 137 12.99 -1.76 -8.62
CA ASN A 137 12.68 -2.92 -7.79
C ASN A 137 11.48 -2.66 -6.87
N PHE A 138 11.31 -1.42 -6.42
CA PHE A 138 10.17 -1.00 -5.59
C PHE A 138 8.84 -1.05 -6.38
N VAL A 139 8.84 -0.54 -7.62
CA VAL A 139 7.66 -0.61 -8.50
C VAL A 139 7.36 -2.06 -8.91
N LEU A 140 8.37 -2.85 -9.24
CA LEU A 140 8.17 -4.26 -9.59
C LEU A 140 7.70 -5.07 -8.38
N GLY A 141 8.31 -4.87 -7.22
CA GLY A 141 7.95 -5.53 -5.98
C GLY A 141 6.52 -5.25 -5.55
N SER A 142 6.06 -3.99 -5.63
CA SER A 142 4.66 -3.65 -5.35
C SER A 142 3.67 -4.28 -6.34
N ALA A 143 4.04 -4.40 -7.62
CA ALA A 143 3.21 -5.08 -8.62
C ALA A 143 3.06 -6.59 -8.34
N VAL A 144 4.13 -7.26 -7.87
CA VAL A 144 4.10 -8.68 -7.48
C VAL A 144 3.39 -8.87 -6.13
N ALA A 145 3.57 -7.95 -5.19
CA ALA A 145 2.94 -7.99 -3.88
C ALA A 145 1.42 -7.78 -3.96
N ALA A 146 0.91 -7.00 -4.93
CA ALA A 146 -0.51 -6.71 -5.07
C ALA A 146 -1.42 -7.96 -5.11
N PRO A 147 -1.18 -8.97 -5.97
CA PRO A 147 -1.96 -10.21 -5.95
C PRO A 147 -1.70 -11.08 -4.71
N LEU A 148 -0.47 -11.06 -4.16
CA LEU A 148 -0.12 -11.78 -2.92
C LEU A 148 -0.73 -11.16 -1.67
N GLY A 149 -1.12 -9.89 -1.72
CA GLY A 149 -1.82 -9.19 -0.65
C GLY A 149 -3.25 -9.69 -0.47
N PHE A 150 -3.87 -10.27 -1.50
CA PHE A 150 -5.29 -10.65 -1.48
C PHE A 150 -5.64 -11.64 -0.37
N PRO A 151 -4.91 -12.77 -0.19
CA PRO A 151 -5.17 -13.69 0.93
C PRO A 151 -4.90 -13.04 2.29
N LEU A 152 -3.86 -12.19 2.37
CA LEU A 152 -3.48 -11.49 3.59
C LEU A 152 -4.55 -10.48 4.02
N MET A 153 -5.18 -9.80 3.06
CA MET A 153 -6.28 -8.87 3.34
C MET A 153 -7.52 -9.57 3.87
N ILE A 154 -7.86 -10.77 3.39
CA ILE A 154 -8.95 -11.59 3.95
C ILE A 154 -8.62 -11.94 5.41
N LEU A 155 -7.38 -12.32 5.68
CA LEU A 155 -6.91 -12.67 7.01
C LEU A 155 -7.05 -11.50 8.00
N LEU A 156 -6.71 -10.28 7.57
CA LEU A 156 -6.87 -9.07 8.38
C LEU A 156 -8.34 -8.71 8.70
N GLY A 157 -9.30 -9.22 7.92
CA GLY A 157 -10.73 -9.03 8.17
C GLY A 157 -11.30 -9.96 9.27
N LEU A 158 -10.64 -11.07 9.57
CA LEU A 158 -11.12 -12.07 10.53
C LEU A 158 -11.25 -11.54 11.97
N PRO A 159 -10.31 -10.73 12.52
CA PRO A 159 -10.47 -10.14 13.85
C PRO A 159 -11.69 -9.22 13.97
N ILE A 160 -12.02 -8.49 12.90
CA ILE A 160 -13.19 -7.60 12.88
C ILE A 160 -14.47 -8.44 12.93
N ILE A 161 -14.52 -9.55 12.18
CA ILE A 161 -15.63 -10.50 12.23
C ILE A 161 -15.75 -11.09 13.65
N GLY A 162 -14.62 -11.52 14.24
CA GLY A 162 -14.56 -12.01 15.61
C GLY A 162 -15.08 -11.02 16.65
N PHE A 163 -14.79 -9.73 16.48
CA PHE A 163 -15.30 -8.66 17.34
C PHE A 163 -16.82 -8.46 17.16
N THR A 164 -17.30 -8.45 15.91
CA THR A 164 -18.74 -8.24 15.63
C THR A 164 -19.62 -9.43 16.00
N GLU A 165 -19.10 -10.65 15.88
CA GLU A 165 -19.82 -11.90 16.16
C GLU A 165 -19.55 -12.40 17.60
N ASN A 166 -18.74 -11.67 18.37
CA ASN A 166 -18.29 -12.03 19.73
C ASN A 166 -17.73 -13.47 19.82
N ASN A 167 -17.09 -13.94 18.76
CA ASN A 167 -16.55 -15.28 18.66
C ASN A 167 -15.01 -15.23 18.70
N PRO A 168 -14.38 -15.66 19.81
CA PRO A 168 -12.94 -15.56 19.98
C PRO A 168 -12.15 -16.51 19.05
N MET A 169 -12.81 -17.50 18.43
CA MET A 169 -12.18 -18.45 17.51
C MET A 169 -11.48 -17.75 16.35
N TYR A 170 -12.03 -16.65 15.83
CA TYR A 170 -11.46 -15.91 14.71
C TYR A 170 -10.12 -15.22 15.05
N TYR A 171 -9.88 -14.84 16.31
CA TYR A 171 -8.59 -14.30 16.73
C TYR A 171 -7.50 -15.37 16.71
N TYR A 172 -7.80 -16.56 17.23
CA TYR A 172 -6.88 -17.70 17.20
C TYR A 172 -6.57 -18.13 15.76
N LEU A 173 -7.59 -18.15 14.90
CA LEU A 173 -7.45 -18.49 13.49
C LEU A 173 -6.57 -17.47 12.75
N THR A 174 -6.74 -16.18 13.03
CA THR A 174 -5.87 -15.12 12.50
C THR A 174 -4.43 -15.29 12.97
N PHE A 175 -4.22 -15.58 14.24
CA PHE A 175 -2.89 -15.77 14.83
C PHE A 175 -2.17 -17.00 14.24
N LEU A 176 -2.86 -18.15 14.16
CA LEU A 176 -2.32 -19.37 13.58
C LEU A 176 -2.01 -19.22 12.09
N ALA A 177 -2.84 -18.52 11.34
CA ALA A 177 -2.59 -18.28 9.93
C ALA A 177 -1.39 -17.35 9.69
N ASN A 178 -1.17 -16.34 10.54
CA ASN A 178 0.05 -15.51 10.47
C ASN A 178 1.31 -16.34 10.79
N LEU A 179 1.25 -17.22 11.78
CA LEU A 179 2.34 -18.16 12.10
C LEU A 179 2.62 -19.13 10.95
N GLY A 180 1.57 -19.69 10.34
CA GLY A 180 1.69 -20.57 9.18
C GLY A 180 2.30 -19.85 7.98
N LEU A 181 1.91 -18.60 7.73
CA LEU A 181 2.48 -17.78 6.66
C LEU A 181 3.96 -17.46 6.92
N TYR A 182 4.32 -17.15 8.18
CA TYR A 182 5.70 -16.95 8.58
C TYR A 182 6.54 -18.23 8.40
N ALA A 183 6.00 -19.40 8.75
CA ALA A 183 6.66 -20.68 8.55
C ALA A 183 6.84 -21.01 7.05
N PHE A 184 5.83 -20.75 6.22
CA PHE A 184 5.89 -20.95 4.77
C PHE A 184 6.96 -20.05 4.11
N VAL A 185 7.01 -18.78 4.49
CA VAL A 185 8.00 -17.83 3.93
C VAL A 185 9.44 -18.19 4.34
N ASN A 186 9.64 -18.75 5.54
CA ASN A 186 10.96 -19.20 6.00
C ASN A 186 11.32 -20.64 5.61
N TRP A 187 10.42 -21.36 4.95
CA TRP A 187 10.68 -22.73 4.51
C TRP A 187 11.68 -22.77 3.34
N ASP A 188 11.63 -21.78 2.44
CA ASP A 188 12.52 -21.69 1.27
C ASP A 188 13.95 -21.18 1.61
N SER A 189 14.18 -20.62 2.80
CA SER A 189 15.51 -20.14 3.21
C SER A 189 16.36 -21.19 3.94
N ALA A 190 15.85 -22.43 4.06
CA ALA A 190 16.51 -23.57 4.71
C ALA A 190 16.94 -24.69 3.73
N LEU A 191 16.78 -24.47 2.42
CA LEU A 191 17.28 -25.31 1.32
C LEU A 191 18.35 -24.56 0.51
#